data_AF-A0A7R8H5W2-F1
#
_entry.id   AF-A0A7R8H5W2-F1
#
_cell.length_a   1.000
_cell.length_b   1.000
_cell.length_c   1.000
_cell.angle_alpha   90.00
_cell.angle_beta   90.00
_cell.angle_gamma   90.00
#
_symmetry.space_group_name_H-M   'P 1'
#
loop_
_entity.id
_entity.type
_entity.pdbx_description
1 polymer ?
#
loop_
_entity_poly.entity_id
_entity_poly.type
_entity_poly.pdbx_seq_one_letter_code
_entity_poly.pdbx_strand_id
1 'polypeptide(L)'
;MLIIVELLTNNLIEPFDIDPIRRSLPSRSRPRQGTRHSTFEGTTYDSMVQVAMISESIPLKELLATYGIESQTPDEIEPIQIWSHSNITKIYSYLGENRKLNLSGRPNRPIGILGSSKVYKINGITALCYPLIFSASEFYLSYDMAILTDDILNELSVVSRRWKLCGRPTFCILILEDHMRDQKFSATLLGLLSNLRNSDVNGVRLRFGKVQSLIETSCVEHLDFLPEKVFESLNIQPLVQKVEKASGFSTLLSNMKKQSTTIKEEYRNYVDLYRNKSTHDIACSIQSCNNMYGNIQMLGLILRRDGPDYCIDGHTVKKRLQKLNETSGSMRYWAAMRYSSSLLEQMVESISPYITAILVSGKQVVMGMGSGQEILIDKPIPPSDILNILYREPHYQFILRTVLQQEIIVEIGKSISSSPHLYTGILKLRIQWILKAEAIETISPSRLRHAFLACLGESRDLQIEFSKKANKEYNSRSLTLYEVRTINGCLLRVPPDFYDTCMWLVLQRTSGGVYFGNTHIPQTPTINYYKRTDSRYAHIIESALHQLRDNNEPAFLQLKLFLVRNCALKRLSEKLVTYTARMGALKLRLTSCKKFCSDSVTVTAGYMVRAVINKIVKGSMFERVGTSERKTLEYNCGMQ
;
A
#
# COMPACT_ATOMS: atom_id res chain seq x y z
N MET A 1 -27.07 -32.54 10.28
CA MET A 1 -27.18 -31.92 11.61
C MET A 1 -27.94 -32.83 12.57
N LEU A 2 -29.21 -33.15 12.32
CA LEU A 2 -30.04 -33.96 13.24
C LEU A 2 -29.42 -35.34 13.58
N ILE A 3 -28.92 -36.06 12.58
CA ILE A 3 -28.24 -37.36 12.76
C ILE A 3 -27.00 -37.25 13.65
N ILE A 4 -26.17 -36.22 13.45
CA ILE A 4 -24.94 -36.02 14.24
C ILE A 4 -25.30 -35.70 15.70
N VAL A 5 -26.35 -34.89 15.91
CA VAL A 5 -26.85 -34.57 17.25
C VAL A 5 -27.34 -35.84 17.95
N GLU A 6 -28.12 -36.68 17.27
CA GLU A 6 -28.65 -37.92 17.83
C GLU A 6 -27.52 -38.91 18.18
N LEU A 7 -26.49 -39.03 17.33
CA LEU A 7 -25.30 -39.85 17.61
C LEU A 7 -24.50 -39.34 18.83
N LEU A 8 -24.33 -38.02 18.97
CA LEU A 8 -23.69 -37.42 20.14
C LEU A 8 -24.51 -37.61 21.42
N THR A 9 -25.82 -37.40 21.33
CA THR A 9 -26.72 -37.48 22.51
C THR A 9 -26.84 -38.91 23.02
N ASN A 10 -26.74 -39.89 22.12
CA ASN A 10 -26.71 -41.31 22.46
C ASN A 10 -25.30 -41.83 22.82
N ASN A 11 -24.28 -40.97 22.93
CA ASN A 11 -22.88 -41.32 23.21
C ASN A 11 -22.29 -42.38 22.25
N LEU A 12 -22.78 -42.44 21.00
CA LEU A 12 -22.25 -43.36 19.98
C LEU A 12 -21.00 -42.80 19.29
N ILE A 13 -20.83 -41.48 19.33
CA ILE A 13 -19.64 -40.76 18.91
C ILE A 13 -19.31 -39.69 19.96
N GLU A 14 -18.04 -39.40 20.14
CA GLU A 14 -17.56 -38.32 20.98
C GLU A 14 -17.31 -37.05 20.14
N PRO A 15 -17.28 -35.84 20.75
CA PRO A 15 -16.96 -34.61 20.04
C PRO A 15 -15.63 -34.65 19.26
N PHE A 16 -14.66 -35.46 19.70
CA PHE A 16 -13.39 -35.64 18.99
C PHE A 16 -13.50 -36.53 17.76
N ASP A 17 -14.53 -37.37 17.61
CA ASP A 17 -14.74 -38.17 16.40
C ASP A 17 -15.19 -37.30 15.24
N ILE A 18 -15.90 -36.21 15.54
CA ILE A 18 -16.34 -35.19 14.59
C ILE A 18 -15.21 -34.18 14.30
N ASP A 19 -14.38 -33.91 15.30
CA ASP A 19 -13.24 -33.00 15.22
C ASP A 19 -11.91 -33.70 15.57
N PRO A 20 -11.44 -34.65 14.73
CA PRO A 20 -10.26 -35.48 15.02
C PRO A 20 -8.96 -34.66 15.14
N ILE A 21 -8.95 -33.46 14.57
CA ILE A 21 -7.85 -32.50 14.63
C ILE A 21 -8.04 -31.43 15.72
N ARG A 22 -9.10 -31.54 16.52
CA ARG A 22 -9.46 -30.66 17.64
C ARG A 22 -9.41 -29.16 17.29
N ARG A 23 -9.90 -28.78 16.10
CA ARG A 23 -10.00 -27.38 15.66
C ARG A 23 -10.78 -26.50 16.64
N SER A 24 -11.80 -27.07 17.27
CA SER A 24 -12.61 -26.42 18.32
C SER A 24 -11.81 -26.03 19.55
N LEU A 25 -10.71 -26.75 19.84
CA LEU A 25 -9.83 -26.45 20.96
C LEU A 25 -8.73 -25.45 20.58
N PRO A 26 -8.20 -24.69 21.57
CA PRO A 26 -6.99 -23.90 21.39
C PRO A 26 -5.85 -24.73 20.80
N SER A 27 -5.01 -24.10 19.95
CA SER A 27 -3.95 -24.82 19.23
C SER A 27 -3.02 -25.65 20.13
N ARG A 28 -2.75 -25.18 21.35
CA ARG A 28 -1.91 -25.86 22.35
C ARG A 28 -2.45 -27.22 22.80
N SER A 29 -3.77 -27.42 22.74
CA SER A 29 -4.50 -28.62 23.17
C SER A 29 -4.88 -29.56 22.02
N ARG A 30 -4.46 -29.21 20.79
CA ARG A 30 -4.63 -30.08 19.63
C ARG A 30 -3.65 -31.25 19.68
N PRO A 31 -3.99 -32.41 19.12
CA PRO A 31 -3.10 -33.58 19.14
C PRO A 31 -1.78 -33.19 18.49
N ARG A 32 -0.70 -33.27 19.28
CA ARG A 32 0.67 -33.12 18.77
C ARG A 32 1.10 -34.50 18.30
N GLN A 33 1.00 -34.79 17.01
CA GLN A 33 1.86 -35.83 16.47
C GLN A 33 3.30 -35.35 16.73
N GLY A 34 4.20 -36.22 17.20
CA GLY A 34 5.58 -35.85 17.47
C GLY A 34 6.24 -35.41 16.17
N THR A 35 6.18 -34.12 15.86
CA THR A 35 6.40 -33.68 14.47
C THR A 35 7.64 -32.84 14.37
N ARG A 36 8.45 -33.20 13.38
CA ARG A 36 9.51 -32.40 12.76
C ARG A 36 8.98 -31.11 12.10
N HIS A 37 7.71 -30.75 12.27
CA HIS A 37 7.08 -29.58 11.66
C HIS A 37 6.88 -28.47 12.69
N SER A 38 6.77 -27.22 12.24
CA SER A 38 6.49 -26.12 13.16
C SER A 38 5.10 -26.30 13.79
N THR A 39 5.05 -26.32 15.12
CA THR A 39 3.83 -26.53 15.88
C THR A 39 3.40 -25.23 16.55
N PHE A 40 2.09 -25.05 16.75
CA PHE A 40 1.58 -23.89 17.47
C PHE A 40 1.63 -24.16 18.99
N GLU A 41 2.38 -23.35 19.73
CA GLU A 41 2.50 -23.54 21.19
C GLU A 41 1.40 -22.82 21.99
N GLY A 42 0.69 -21.88 21.35
CA GLY A 42 -0.09 -20.89 22.08
C GLY A 42 0.83 -19.80 22.65
N THR A 43 0.26 -18.65 23.02
CA THR A 43 1.03 -17.43 23.33
C THR A 43 1.85 -17.56 24.61
N THR A 44 3.19 -17.56 24.50
CA THR A 44 4.06 -17.00 25.54
C THR A 44 4.25 -15.51 25.23
N TYR A 45 3.89 -14.62 26.17
CA TYR A 45 3.88 -13.15 25.98
C TYR A 45 5.27 -12.50 25.84
N ASP A 46 6.30 -13.29 25.52
CA ASP A 46 7.70 -12.87 25.46
C ASP A 46 8.40 -13.42 24.20
N SER A 47 7.83 -13.12 23.03
CA SER A 47 8.42 -13.49 21.74
C SER A 47 9.62 -12.58 21.44
N MET A 48 10.80 -13.03 21.86
CA MET A 48 12.07 -12.44 21.44
C MET A 48 12.38 -12.81 19.98
N VAL A 49 12.52 -11.80 19.12
CA VAL A 49 12.83 -12.00 17.70
C VAL A 49 14.35 -12.09 17.54
N GLN A 50 14.82 -13.15 16.93
CA GLN A 50 16.22 -13.30 16.57
C GLN A 50 16.49 -12.60 15.23
N VAL A 51 17.62 -11.91 15.11
CA VAL A 51 17.97 -11.18 13.88
C VAL A 51 19.37 -11.59 13.41
N ALA A 52 19.44 -12.09 12.17
CA ALA A 52 20.69 -12.38 11.48
C ALA A 52 20.97 -11.30 10.43
N MET A 53 22.19 -10.77 10.42
CA MET A 53 22.64 -9.74 9.45
C MET A 53 23.52 -10.39 8.38
N ILE A 54 23.07 -10.33 7.12
CA ILE A 54 23.78 -10.89 5.98
C ILE A 54 24.22 -9.77 5.05
N SER A 55 25.51 -9.70 4.76
CA SER A 55 26.11 -8.78 3.79
C SER A 55 26.43 -9.55 2.50
N GLU A 56 26.07 -9.01 1.34
CA GLU A 56 26.29 -9.71 0.07
C GLU A 56 27.78 -9.88 -0.31
N SER A 57 28.67 -9.03 0.23
CA SER A 57 30.11 -9.03 -0.09
C SER A 57 30.99 -8.79 1.13
N ILE A 58 32.27 -9.19 1.03
CA ILE A 58 33.29 -8.97 2.07
C ILE A 58 33.57 -7.46 2.27
N PRO A 59 33.77 -6.64 1.22
CA PRO A 59 34.02 -5.20 1.42
C PRO A 59 32.86 -4.47 2.11
N LEU A 60 31.61 -4.89 1.84
CA LEU A 60 30.44 -4.36 2.53
C LEU A 60 30.43 -4.76 4.02
N LYS A 61 30.77 -6.02 4.33
CA LYS A 61 30.92 -6.48 5.72
C LYS A 61 31.96 -5.66 6.48
N GLU A 62 33.14 -5.45 5.91
CA GLU A 62 34.20 -4.65 6.52
C GLU A 62 33.73 -3.21 6.81
N LEU A 63 32.96 -2.63 5.89
CA LEU A 63 32.38 -1.29 6.06
C LEU A 63 31.36 -1.25 7.19
N LEU A 64 30.43 -2.19 7.24
CA LEU A 64 29.46 -2.30 8.32
C LEU A 64 30.16 -2.46 9.69
N ALA A 65 31.25 -3.22 9.74
CA ALA A 65 32.06 -3.39 10.94
C ALA A 65 32.67 -2.06 11.45
N THR A 66 33.02 -1.11 10.55
CA THR A 66 33.48 0.23 10.97
C THR A 66 32.40 1.04 11.71
N TYR A 67 31.13 0.72 11.49
CA TYR A 67 29.98 1.28 12.21
C TYR A 67 29.54 0.42 13.41
N GLY A 68 30.30 -0.62 13.76
CA GLY A 68 29.97 -1.54 14.85
C GLY A 68 28.79 -2.45 14.54
N ILE A 69 28.50 -2.70 13.26
CA ILE A 69 27.44 -3.62 12.80
C ILE A 69 28.12 -4.92 12.40
N GLU A 70 27.82 -6.00 13.13
CA GLU A 70 28.30 -7.34 12.81
C GLU A 70 27.39 -7.98 11.74
N SER A 71 27.97 -8.45 10.64
CA SER A 71 27.30 -9.23 9.60
C SER A 71 28.15 -10.43 9.14
N GLN A 72 27.51 -11.40 8.48
CA GLN A 72 28.17 -12.55 7.84
C GLN A 72 27.94 -12.50 6.33
N THR A 73 28.89 -13.03 5.57
CA THR A 73 28.69 -13.25 4.12
C THR A 73 28.10 -14.64 3.86
N PRO A 74 27.48 -14.89 2.68
CA PRO A 74 26.94 -16.21 2.35
C PRO A 74 27.94 -17.36 2.54
N ASP A 75 29.19 -17.17 2.13
CA ASP A 75 30.25 -18.18 2.22
C ASP A 75 30.63 -18.51 3.68
N GLU A 76 30.55 -17.54 4.61
CA GLU A 76 30.83 -17.76 6.03
C GLU A 76 29.71 -18.50 6.79
N ILE A 77 28.54 -18.63 6.16
CA ILE A 77 27.35 -19.23 6.77
C ILE A 77 27.26 -20.73 6.44
N GLU A 78 28.05 -21.21 5.47
CA GLU A 78 28.10 -22.62 5.09
C GLU A 78 28.28 -23.53 6.31
N PRO A 79 27.57 -24.68 6.37
CA PRO A 79 26.75 -25.30 5.31
C PRO A 79 25.32 -24.76 5.21
N ILE A 80 24.92 -23.77 6.00
CA ILE A 80 23.57 -23.21 5.97
C ILE A 80 23.43 -22.30 4.75
N GLN A 81 22.34 -22.47 4.00
CA GLN A 81 22.08 -21.68 2.82
C GLN A 81 21.16 -20.49 3.12
N ILE A 82 21.41 -19.36 2.48
CA ILE A 82 20.47 -18.23 2.47
C ILE A 82 19.64 -18.32 1.21
N TRP A 83 18.31 -18.38 1.34
CA TRP A 83 17.39 -18.51 0.22
C TRP A 83 16.58 -17.25 -0.01
N SER A 84 16.30 -17.03 -1.30
CA SER A 84 15.32 -16.04 -1.71
C SER A 84 13.90 -16.50 -1.37
N HIS A 85 13.03 -15.52 -1.24
CA HIS A 85 11.61 -15.74 -1.13
C HIS A 85 11.01 -16.57 -2.30
N SER A 86 11.52 -16.37 -3.51
CA SER A 86 11.05 -17.07 -4.70
C SER A 86 11.40 -18.56 -4.66
N ASN A 87 12.56 -18.92 -4.11
CA ASN A 87 12.97 -20.31 -3.93
C ASN A 87 12.01 -21.07 -3.02
N ILE A 88 11.68 -20.48 -1.86
CA ILE A 88 10.77 -21.12 -0.93
C ILE A 88 9.35 -21.21 -1.51
N THR A 89 8.92 -20.20 -2.28
CA THR A 89 7.61 -20.24 -2.95
C THR A 89 7.53 -21.35 -4.00
N LYS A 90 8.59 -21.58 -4.78
CA LYS A 90 8.72 -22.71 -5.73
C LYS A 90 8.65 -24.06 -5.02
N ILE A 91 9.33 -24.21 -3.89
CA ILE A 91 9.27 -25.46 -3.12
C ILE A 91 7.84 -25.70 -2.62
N TYR A 92 7.21 -24.67 -2.06
CA TYR A 92 5.86 -24.78 -1.53
C TYR A 92 4.78 -24.98 -2.59
N SER A 93 5.02 -24.74 -3.89
CA SER A 93 4.00 -25.01 -4.92
C SER A 93 3.65 -26.49 -5.01
N TYR A 94 4.61 -27.38 -4.68
CA TYR A 94 4.41 -28.82 -4.64
C TYR A 94 3.63 -29.30 -3.41
N LEU A 95 3.41 -28.43 -2.42
CA LEU A 95 2.64 -28.80 -1.24
C LEU A 95 1.18 -29.09 -1.64
N GLY A 96 0.77 -30.35 -1.47
CA GLY A 96 -0.56 -30.83 -1.84
C GLY A 96 -0.73 -31.15 -3.33
N GLU A 97 0.35 -31.18 -4.13
CA GLU A 97 0.28 -31.70 -5.49
C GLU A 97 -0.07 -33.20 -5.44
N ASN A 98 -1.08 -33.61 -6.20
CA ASN A 98 -1.43 -34.99 -6.37
C ASN A 98 -1.98 -35.25 -7.77
N ARG A 99 -1.13 -35.84 -8.62
CA ARG A 99 -1.47 -36.15 -10.01
C ARG A 99 -2.64 -37.11 -10.17
N LYS A 100 -2.83 -38.04 -9.23
CA LYS A 100 -3.98 -38.99 -9.27
C LYS A 100 -5.31 -38.29 -8.99
N LEU A 101 -5.29 -37.23 -8.20
CA LEU A 101 -6.47 -36.44 -7.82
C LEU A 101 -6.59 -35.13 -8.62
N ASN A 102 -5.76 -34.92 -9.65
CA ASN A 102 -5.68 -33.68 -10.43
C ASN A 102 -5.50 -32.41 -9.55
N LEU A 103 -4.81 -32.54 -8.42
CA LEU A 103 -4.47 -31.41 -7.57
C LEU A 103 -3.11 -30.84 -7.99
N SER A 104 -3.08 -29.57 -8.38
CA SER A 104 -1.88 -28.87 -8.84
C SER A 104 -0.99 -28.33 -7.71
N GLY A 105 -1.38 -28.56 -6.45
CA GLY A 105 -0.66 -28.08 -5.27
C GLY A 105 -1.02 -26.65 -4.86
N ARG A 106 -0.13 -26.02 -4.10
CA ARG A 106 -0.33 -24.66 -3.57
C ARG A 106 -0.14 -23.64 -4.71
N PRO A 107 -1.06 -22.68 -4.89
CA PRO A 107 -0.88 -21.59 -5.83
C PRO A 107 0.44 -20.83 -5.59
N ASN A 108 1.10 -20.39 -6.66
CA ASN A 108 2.35 -19.63 -6.62
C ASN A 108 2.13 -18.24 -5.97
N ARG A 109 2.11 -18.21 -4.64
CA ARG A 109 1.86 -17.02 -3.83
C ARG A 109 2.96 -16.81 -2.83
N PRO A 110 3.37 -15.55 -2.62
CA PRO A 110 4.46 -15.24 -1.71
C PRO A 110 4.18 -15.75 -0.30
N ILE A 111 5.20 -16.30 0.34
CA ILE A 111 5.19 -16.65 1.76
C ILE A 111 5.36 -15.38 2.61
N GLY A 112 4.41 -15.12 3.52
CA GLY A 112 4.46 -13.96 4.39
C GLY A 112 5.61 -14.00 5.40
N ILE A 113 5.79 -12.91 6.15
CA ILE A 113 6.91 -12.72 7.07
C ILE A 113 7.08 -13.81 8.12
N LEU A 114 5.97 -14.38 8.60
CA LEU A 114 5.99 -15.45 9.59
C LEU A 114 6.55 -16.75 9.01
N GLY A 115 6.39 -16.97 7.70
CA GLY A 115 7.01 -18.10 7.02
C GLY A 115 8.48 -17.82 6.69
N SER A 116 8.83 -16.63 6.22
CA SER A 116 10.26 -16.32 5.96
C SER A 116 11.10 -16.26 7.24
N SER A 117 10.48 -16.02 8.41
CA SER A 117 11.18 -16.00 9.71
C SER A 117 11.38 -17.39 10.34
N LYS A 118 11.29 -18.46 9.55
CA LYS A 118 11.57 -19.85 9.95
C LYS A 118 12.89 -20.32 9.36
N VAL A 119 13.47 -21.33 9.99
CA VAL A 119 14.55 -22.13 9.41
C VAL A 119 13.95 -23.34 8.73
N TYR A 120 14.34 -23.61 7.49
CA TYR A 120 13.83 -24.72 6.69
C TYR A 120 14.84 -25.86 6.63
N LYS A 121 14.34 -27.09 6.71
CA LYS A 121 15.13 -28.30 6.46
C LYS A 121 14.51 -29.12 5.33
N ILE A 122 15.31 -29.47 4.33
CA ILE A 122 14.88 -30.27 3.18
C ILE A 122 16.06 -31.03 2.60
N ASN A 123 15.94 -32.35 2.45
CA ASN A 123 16.97 -33.23 1.89
C ASN A 123 18.37 -33.00 2.49
N GLY A 124 18.45 -32.86 3.82
CA GLY A 124 19.71 -32.58 4.53
C GLY A 124 20.20 -31.13 4.49
N ILE A 125 19.64 -30.28 3.61
CA ILE A 125 19.95 -28.86 3.53
C ILE A 125 19.21 -28.10 4.64
N THR A 126 19.94 -27.23 5.34
CA THR A 126 19.36 -26.24 6.25
C THR A 126 19.41 -24.88 5.58
N ALA A 127 18.27 -24.19 5.50
CA ALA A 127 18.17 -22.91 4.82
C ALA A 127 17.43 -21.85 5.66
N LEU A 128 17.90 -20.62 5.59
CA LEU A 128 17.24 -19.44 6.15
C LEU A 128 16.75 -18.56 4.99
N CYS A 129 15.52 -18.06 5.07
CA CYS A 129 14.93 -17.22 4.03
C CYS A 129 14.98 -15.75 4.45
N TYR A 130 15.41 -14.86 3.55
CA TYR A 130 15.19 -13.43 3.79
C TYR A 130 13.76 -12.99 3.41
N PRO A 131 13.17 -12.03 4.13
CA PRO A 131 11.87 -11.45 3.81
C PRO A 131 11.76 -10.88 2.41
N LEU A 132 10.53 -10.86 1.87
CA LEU A 132 10.23 -10.34 0.52
C LEU A 132 10.68 -8.88 0.31
N ILE A 133 10.74 -8.07 1.37
CA ILE A 133 11.19 -6.66 1.31
C ILE A 133 12.66 -6.50 0.87
N PHE A 134 13.47 -7.55 0.99
CA PHE A 134 14.86 -7.58 0.51
C PHE A 134 15.02 -8.30 -0.84
N SER A 135 13.93 -8.82 -1.40
CA SER A 135 13.97 -9.38 -2.76
C SER A 135 14.20 -8.25 -3.76
N ALA A 136 15.07 -8.49 -4.75
CA ALA A 136 15.18 -7.63 -5.92
C ALA A 136 13.89 -7.78 -6.75
N SER A 137 12.80 -7.16 -6.29
CA SER A 137 11.56 -7.13 -7.05
C SER A 137 11.77 -6.32 -8.32
N GLU A 138 11.09 -6.69 -9.40
CA GLU A 138 11.08 -5.88 -10.62
C GLU A 138 10.59 -4.45 -10.36
N PHE A 139 9.86 -4.21 -9.27
CA PHE A 139 9.40 -2.89 -8.85
C PHE A 139 10.45 -2.10 -8.04
N TYR A 140 10.52 -0.80 -8.28
CA TYR A 140 11.60 0.08 -7.80
C TYR A 140 11.47 0.58 -6.35
N LEU A 141 10.43 0.21 -5.60
CA LEU A 141 10.26 0.68 -4.21
C LEU A 141 11.40 0.27 -3.28
N SER A 142 12.06 -0.85 -3.58
CA SER A 142 13.24 -1.35 -2.85
C SER A 142 14.42 -0.39 -2.90
N TYR A 143 14.48 0.53 -3.86
CA TYR A 143 15.56 1.52 -3.95
C TYR A 143 15.43 2.65 -2.90
N ASP A 144 14.25 2.90 -2.31
CA ASP A 144 14.08 3.96 -1.30
C ASP A 144 14.42 3.43 0.10
N MET A 145 15.60 3.79 0.63
CA MET A 145 16.07 3.24 1.90
C MET A 145 15.20 3.63 3.10
N ALA A 146 14.46 4.75 3.03
CA ALA A 146 13.55 5.14 4.08
C ALA A 146 12.31 4.22 4.13
N ILE A 147 11.79 3.81 2.96
CA ILE A 147 10.73 2.80 2.91
C ILE A 147 11.23 1.47 3.45
N LEU A 148 12.41 1.02 3.02
CA LEU A 148 12.99 -0.24 3.47
C LEU A 148 13.17 -0.27 5.00
N THR A 149 13.67 0.83 5.57
CA THR A 149 13.87 0.99 7.02
C THR A 149 12.56 0.86 7.79
N ASP A 150 11.52 1.57 7.33
CA ASP A 150 10.19 1.49 7.93
C ASP A 150 9.57 0.08 7.79
N ASP A 151 9.78 -0.57 6.65
CA ASP A 151 9.29 -1.92 6.38
C ASP A 151 9.93 -2.93 7.32
N ILE A 152 11.24 -2.83 7.58
CA ILE A 152 11.94 -3.69 8.54
C ILE A 152 11.31 -3.55 9.94
N LEU A 153 11.08 -2.32 10.41
CA LEU A 153 10.47 -2.07 11.72
C LEU A 153 9.04 -2.61 11.81
N ASN A 154 8.24 -2.40 10.77
CA ASN A 154 6.87 -2.91 10.70
C ASN A 154 6.85 -4.45 10.73
N GLU A 155 7.70 -5.10 9.94
CA GLU A 155 7.77 -6.55 9.84
C GLU A 155 8.26 -7.19 11.16
N LEU A 156 9.28 -6.61 11.81
CA LEU A 156 9.70 -7.03 13.16
C LEU A 156 8.56 -6.93 14.18
N SER A 157 7.78 -5.84 14.14
CA SER A 157 6.60 -5.66 15.00
C SER A 157 5.53 -6.71 14.73
N VAL A 158 5.26 -7.01 13.46
CA VAL A 158 4.29 -8.04 13.05
C VAL A 158 4.74 -9.42 13.52
N VAL A 159 6.01 -9.77 13.33
CA VAL A 159 6.59 -11.04 13.80
C VAL A 159 6.44 -11.15 15.31
N SER A 160 6.93 -10.17 16.07
CA SER A 160 6.86 -10.20 17.54
C SER A 160 5.43 -10.36 18.07
N ARG A 161 4.46 -9.63 17.48
CA ARG A 161 3.06 -9.65 17.94
C ARG A 161 2.27 -10.87 17.49
N ARG A 162 2.59 -11.44 16.32
CA ARG A 162 1.79 -12.50 15.69
C ARG A 162 2.44 -13.88 15.72
N TRP A 163 3.68 -14.00 16.19
CA TRP A 163 4.34 -15.28 16.36
C TRP A 163 3.61 -16.15 17.39
N LYS A 164 3.24 -17.37 17.00
CA LYS A 164 2.53 -18.35 17.83
C LYS A 164 3.10 -19.76 17.69
N LEU A 165 4.26 -19.89 17.03
CA LEU A 165 4.90 -21.16 16.74
C LEU A 165 5.95 -21.47 17.80
N CYS A 166 6.20 -22.76 18.02
CA CYS A 166 7.29 -23.25 18.87
C CYS A 166 8.64 -22.82 18.29
N GLY A 167 9.56 -22.40 19.17
CA GLY A 167 10.85 -21.86 18.77
C GLY A 167 10.78 -20.36 18.43
N ARG A 168 11.95 -19.72 18.43
CA ARG A 168 12.07 -18.27 18.23
C ARG A 168 11.99 -17.94 16.72
N PRO A 169 11.33 -16.85 16.33
CA PRO A 169 11.40 -16.38 14.95
C PRO A 169 12.80 -15.87 14.64
N THR A 170 13.35 -16.29 13.50
CA THR A 170 14.68 -15.86 13.01
C THR A 170 14.52 -15.00 11.77
N PHE A 171 14.67 -13.69 11.94
CA PHE A 171 14.53 -12.68 10.91
C PHE A 171 15.88 -12.42 10.23
N CYS A 172 15.96 -12.57 8.92
CA CYS A 172 17.18 -12.37 8.15
C CYS A 172 17.17 -10.99 7.46
N ILE A 173 18.07 -10.08 7.86
CA ILE A 173 18.28 -8.79 7.19
C ILE A 173 19.38 -8.97 6.15
N LEU A 174 19.06 -8.71 4.88
CA LEU A 174 20.01 -8.74 3.78
C LEU A 174 20.43 -7.31 3.41
N ILE A 175 21.73 -7.05 3.43
CA ILE A 175 22.33 -5.76 3.09
C ILE A 175 23.10 -5.91 1.78
N LEU A 176 22.71 -5.10 0.80
CA LEU A 176 23.29 -5.05 -0.54
C LEU A 176 24.15 -3.79 -0.68
N GLU A 177 25.18 -3.84 -1.51
CA GLU A 177 26.01 -2.69 -1.88
C GLU A 177 25.19 -1.59 -2.56
N ASP A 178 24.12 -1.95 -3.26
CA ASP A 178 23.19 -1.00 -3.88
C ASP A 178 22.40 -0.17 -2.85
N HIS A 179 22.30 -0.63 -1.60
CA HIS A 179 21.73 0.16 -0.51
C HIS A 179 22.63 1.36 -0.16
N MET A 180 23.95 1.18 -0.29
CA MET A 180 24.97 2.21 0.01
C MET A 180 24.90 3.42 -0.92
N ARG A 181 24.24 3.28 -2.07
CA ARG A 181 24.12 4.33 -3.10
C ARG A 181 23.09 5.40 -2.77
N ASP A 182 22.21 5.14 -1.81
CA ASP A 182 21.25 6.15 -1.37
C ASP A 182 21.95 7.21 -0.51
N GLN A 183 21.76 8.50 -0.83
CA GLN A 183 22.27 9.61 -0.01
C GLN A 183 21.82 9.51 1.46
N LYS A 184 20.69 8.86 1.69
CA LYS A 184 20.11 8.63 3.02
C LYS A 184 20.63 7.36 3.70
N PHE A 185 21.48 6.57 3.07
CA PHE A 185 21.97 5.32 3.63
C PHE A 185 22.56 5.51 5.04
N SER A 186 23.43 6.51 5.22
CA SER A 186 24.09 6.78 6.49
C SER A 186 23.14 7.31 7.57
N ALA A 187 22.18 8.15 7.20
CA ALA A 187 21.23 8.72 8.14
C ALA A 187 20.11 7.75 8.52
N THR A 188 19.68 6.89 7.59
CA THR A 188 18.44 6.12 7.74
C THR A 188 18.72 4.64 8.01
N LEU A 189 19.40 3.93 7.09
CA LEU A 189 19.63 2.49 7.27
C LEU A 189 20.71 2.22 8.33
N LEU A 190 21.86 2.91 8.30
CA LEU A 190 22.85 2.76 9.38
C LEU A 190 22.30 3.24 10.73
N GLY A 191 21.53 4.33 10.74
CA GLY A 191 20.82 4.81 11.93
C GLY A 191 19.90 3.74 12.52
N LEU A 192 19.10 3.08 11.66
CA LEU A 192 18.28 1.94 12.06
C LEU A 192 19.13 0.77 12.55
N LEU A 193 20.13 0.32 11.77
CA LEU A 193 20.95 -0.83 12.14
C LEU A 193 21.68 -0.62 13.46
N SER A 194 22.12 0.61 13.74
CA SER A 194 22.67 1.01 15.03
C SER A 194 21.62 0.98 16.14
N ASN A 195 20.43 1.53 15.90
CA ASN A 195 19.32 1.49 16.86
C ASN A 195 18.84 0.06 17.15
N LEU A 196 18.86 -0.80 16.14
CA LEU A 196 18.51 -2.21 16.23
C LEU A 196 19.42 -2.94 17.21
N ARG A 197 20.68 -2.50 17.43
CA ARG A 197 21.56 -3.10 18.44
C ARG A 197 20.99 -3.06 19.86
N ASN A 198 20.07 -2.15 20.14
CA ASN A 198 19.36 -2.15 21.41
C ASN A 198 18.48 -3.41 21.49
N SER A 199 18.49 -4.08 22.64
CA SER A 199 17.69 -5.29 22.86
C SER A 199 16.18 -5.07 22.80
N ASP A 200 15.74 -3.81 22.68
CA ASP A 200 14.35 -3.40 22.48
C ASP A 200 14.29 -2.27 21.45
N VAL A 201 13.46 -2.44 20.42
CA VAL A 201 13.10 -1.40 19.47
C VAL A 201 11.58 -1.33 19.33
N ASN A 202 10.99 -0.19 19.67
CA ASN A 202 9.55 0.05 19.60
C ASN A 202 8.70 -1.01 20.33
N GLY A 203 9.21 -1.55 21.45
CA GLY A 203 8.54 -2.59 22.24
C GLY A 203 8.75 -4.01 21.67
N VAL A 204 9.64 -4.17 20.70
CA VAL A 204 10.04 -5.47 20.13
C VAL A 204 11.39 -5.87 20.72
N ARG A 205 11.41 -6.99 21.44
CA ARG A 205 12.66 -7.52 22.00
C ARG A 205 13.46 -8.25 20.93
N LEU A 206 14.72 -7.85 20.75
CA LEU A 206 15.60 -8.36 19.69
C LEU A 206 16.80 -9.10 20.26
N ARG A 207 17.24 -10.16 19.58
CA ARG A 207 18.50 -10.87 19.82
C ARG A 207 19.28 -11.01 18.52
N PHE A 208 20.41 -10.33 18.43
CA PHE A 208 21.34 -10.46 17.31
C PHE A 208 22.27 -11.64 17.55
N GLY A 209 22.76 -12.24 16.47
CA GLY A 209 23.74 -13.30 16.54
C GLY A 209 24.11 -13.82 15.17
N LYS A 210 25.16 -14.64 15.15
CA LYS A 210 25.54 -15.40 13.96
C LYS A 210 24.46 -16.44 13.64
N VAL A 211 24.24 -16.71 12.35
CA VAL A 211 23.22 -17.66 11.89
C VAL A 211 23.37 -19.02 12.59
N GLN A 212 24.60 -19.51 12.75
CA GLN A 212 24.89 -20.80 13.38
C GLN A 212 24.39 -20.88 14.84
N SER A 213 24.49 -19.80 15.63
CA SER A 213 24.03 -19.81 17.02
C SER A 213 22.53 -19.54 17.16
N LEU A 214 21.93 -18.83 16.19
CA LEU A 214 20.50 -18.52 16.23
C LEU A 214 19.64 -19.75 15.90
N ILE A 215 20.11 -20.64 15.03
CA ILE A 215 19.38 -21.83 14.58
C ILE A 215 19.00 -22.76 15.73
N GLU A 216 19.85 -22.88 16.75
CA GLU A 216 19.64 -23.79 17.89
C GLU A 216 18.31 -23.56 18.63
N THR A 217 17.86 -22.30 18.71
CA THR A 217 16.59 -21.94 19.36
C THR A 217 15.52 -21.49 18.37
N SER A 218 15.79 -21.61 17.07
CA SER A 218 14.89 -21.17 16.00
C SER A 218 13.68 -22.08 15.83
N CYS A 219 12.62 -21.56 15.23
CA CYS A 219 11.54 -22.38 14.72
C CYS A 219 11.96 -23.07 13.41
N VAL A 220 12.06 -24.40 13.45
CA VAL A 220 12.43 -25.22 12.30
C VAL A 220 11.20 -25.81 11.63
N GLU A 221 11.15 -25.74 10.31
CA GLU A 221 10.13 -26.36 9.45
C GLU A 221 10.78 -27.39 8.51
N HIS A 222 10.35 -28.64 8.62
CA HIS A 222 10.79 -29.69 7.71
C HIS A 222 9.85 -29.78 6.50
N LEU A 223 10.44 -29.72 5.30
CA LEU A 223 9.74 -29.78 4.01
C LEU A 223 9.84 -31.19 3.39
N ASP A 224 9.51 -32.21 4.19
CA ASP A 224 9.67 -33.64 3.84
C ASP A 224 8.69 -34.12 2.75
N PHE A 225 7.75 -33.27 2.32
CA PHE A 225 6.78 -33.61 1.27
C PHE A 225 7.38 -33.64 -0.14
N LEU A 226 8.58 -33.08 -0.34
CA LEU A 226 9.20 -32.95 -1.65
C LEU A 226 10.22 -34.08 -1.89
N PRO A 227 10.02 -34.97 -2.88
CA PRO A 227 10.99 -35.99 -3.22
C PRO A 227 12.32 -35.40 -3.70
N GLU A 228 13.44 -36.05 -3.36
CA GLU A 228 14.80 -35.60 -3.69
C GLU A 228 15.01 -35.30 -5.18
N LYS A 229 14.58 -36.21 -6.06
CA LYS A 229 14.64 -36.02 -7.53
C LYS A 229 13.89 -34.78 -8.01
N VAL A 230 12.75 -34.45 -7.37
CA VAL A 230 11.97 -33.26 -7.73
C VAL A 230 12.70 -32.02 -7.23
N PHE A 231 13.22 -32.05 -6.01
CA PHE A 231 13.99 -30.93 -5.46
C PHE A 231 15.22 -30.58 -6.32
N GLU A 232 15.98 -31.57 -6.77
CA GLU A 232 17.12 -31.37 -7.68
C GLU A 232 16.69 -30.69 -8.99
N SER A 233 15.53 -31.10 -9.54
CA SER A 233 15.00 -30.50 -10.78
C SER A 233 14.54 -29.04 -10.64
N LEU A 234 14.28 -28.56 -9.42
CA LEU A 234 13.89 -27.16 -9.18
C LEU A 234 15.05 -26.18 -9.36
N ASN A 235 16.29 -26.68 -9.34
CA ASN A 235 17.51 -25.88 -9.45
C ASN A 235 17.48 -24.66 -8.50
N ILE A 236 17.28 -24.94 -7.20
CA ILE A 236 17.24 -23.91 -6.16
C ILE A 236 18.64 -23.29 -6.01
N GLN A 237 18.76 -22.02 -6.39
CA GLN A 237 20.00 -21.26 -6.30
C GLN A 237 20.03 -20.47 -4.99
N PRO A 238 20.93 -20.78 -4.03
CA PRO A 238 21.09 -19.98 -2.83
C PRO A 238 21.68 -18.60 -3.18
N LEU A 239 21.63 -17.67 -2.22
CA LEU A 239 22.36 -16.42 -2.32
C LEU A 239 23.86 -16.74 -2.35
N VAL A 240 24.55 -16.24 -3.38
CA VAL A 240 26.00 -16.42 -3.55
C VAL A 240 26.69 -15.11 -3.17
N GLN A 241 27.84 -15.21 -2.50
CA GLN A 241 28.65 -14.04 -2.18
C GLN A 241 29.06 -13.30 -3.47
N LYS A 242 28.83 -11.99 -3.50
CA LYS A 242 29.21 -11.14 -4.61
C LYS A 242 30.72 -10.95 -4.62
N VAL A 243 31.38 -11.48 -5.66
CA VAL A 243 32.82 -11.32 -5.90
C VAL A 243 33.04 -10.28 -6.99
N GLU A 244 33.36 -9.04 -6.63
CA GLU A 244 33.77 -8.03 -7.60
C GLU A 244 35.27 -8.18 -7.91
N LYS A 245 35.61 -8.36 -9.20
CA LYS A 245 37.00 -8.59 -9.67
C LYS A 245 37.95 -7.38 -9.51
N ALA A 246 37.47 -6.21 -9.07
CA ALA A 246 38.28 -4.98 -9.00
C ALA A 246 37.83 -3.92 -7.96
N SER A 247 36.92 -4.25 -7.04
CA SER A 247 36.33 -3.26 -6.12
C SER A 247 36.74 -3.54 -4.69
N GLY A 248 37.87 -2.96 -4.28
CA GLY A 248 38.26 -2.96 -2.87
C GLY A 248 37.37 -2.03 -2.04
N PHE A 249 37.50 -2.12 -0.72
CA PHE A 249 36.87 -1.22 0.27
C PHE A 249 36.92 0.28 -0.13
N SER A 250 38.06 0.72 -0.69
CA SER A 250 38.26 2.08 -1.19
C SER A 250 37.33 2.44 -2.36
N THR A 251 37.08 1.51 -3.28
CA THR A 251 36.16 1.71 -4.41
C THR A 251 34.73 1.87 -3.91
N LEU A 252 34.28 1.05 -2.96
CA LEU A 252 32.95 1.22 -2.33
C LEU A 252 32.81 2.58 -1.64
N LEU A 253 33.80 2.98 -0.85
CA LEU A 253 33.84 4.31 -0.22
C LEU A 253 33.82 5.44 -1.26
N SER A 254 34.55 5.28 -2.36
CA SER A 254 34.57 6.26 -3.45
C SER A 254 33.22 6.35 -4.17
N ASN A 255 32.52 5.22 -4.33
CA ASN A 255 31.19 5.15 -4.93
C ASN A 255 30.15 5.81 -4.03
N MET A 256 30.25 5.64 -2.70
CA MET A 256 29.44 6.41 -1.74
C MET A 256 29.69 7.91 -1.85
N LYS A 257 30.95 8.35 -2.01
CA LYS A 257 31.32 9.77 -2.08
C LYS A 257 30.99 10.44 -3.42
N LYS A 258 30.97 9.69 -4.53
CA LYS A 258 30.68 10.21 -5.89
C LYS A 258 29.20 10.56 -6.10
N GLN A 259 28.31 10.31 -5.13
CA GLN A 259 26.86 10.37 -5.33
C GLN A 259 26.20 11.47 -4.50
N SER A 260 26.29 12.71 -5.00
CA SER A 260 25.47 13.84 -4.53
C SER A 260 25.12 14.81 -5.68
N THR A 261 24.90 14.31 -6.89
CA THR A 261 24.29 15.13 -7.94
C THR A 261 22.82 14.78 -8.06
N THR A 262 21.97 15.55 -7.38
CA THR A 262 20.54 15.61 -7.72
C THR A 262 20.44 15.82 -9.22
N ILE A 263 19.85 14.87 -9.96
CA ILE A 263 19.70 14.99 -11.40
C ILE A 263 18.84 16.22 -11.68
N LYS A 264 19.48 17.27 -12.21
CA LYS A 264 18.83 18.51 -12.64
C LYS A 264 18.55 18.41 -14.13
N GLU A 265 17.62 17.53 -14.48
CA GLU A 265 17.04 17.52 -15.81
C GLU A 265 15.80 18.42 -15.86
N GLU A 266 15.60 19.08 -16.99
CA GLU A 266 14.35 19.77 -17.24
C GLU A 266 13.24 18.76 -17.55
N TYR A 267 12.15 18.83 -16.78
CA TYR A 267 10.94 18.07 -17.04
C TYR A 267 10.21 18.65 -18.26
N ARG A 268 10.50 18.08 -19.43
CA ARG A 268 9.78 18.38 -20.67
C ARG A 268 8.90 17.18 -21.06
N ASN A 269 7.79 17.47 -21.72
CA ASN A 269 6.92 16.44 -22.28
C ASN A 269 7.39 16.12 -23.71
N TYR A 270 8.35 15.20 -23.81
CA TYR A 270 8.88 14.69 -25.08
C TYR A 270 7.83 13.89 -25.86
N VAL A 271 6.84 13.29 -25.18
CA VAL A 271 5.73 12.59 -25.85
C VAL A 271 4.99 13.53 -26.80
N ASP A 272 4.64 14.74 -26.35
CA ASP A 272 3.93 15.71 -27.19
C ASP A 272 4.84 16.34 -28.25
N LEU A 273 6.12 16.60 -27.93
CA LEU A 273 7.10 17.15 -28.88
C LEU A 273 7.40 16.20 -30.06
N TYR A 274 7.36 14.90 -29.83
CA TYR A 274 7.69 13.88 -30.83
C TYR A 274 6.47 13.13 -31.37
N ARG A 275 5.25 13.50 -30.94
CA ARG A 275 3.99 12.82 -31.31
C ARG A 275 3.81 12.66 -32.83
N ASN A 276 4.22 13.67 -33.60
CA ASN A 276 4.03 13.72 -35.06
C ASN A 276 5.30 13.39 -35.86
N LYS A 277 6.44 13.13 -35.19
CA LYS A 277 7.69 12.77 -35.89
C LYS A 277 7.71 11.30 -36.27
N SER A 278 8.52 10.91 -37.26
CA SER A 278 8.66 9.51 -37.68
C SER A 278 9.40 8.67 -36.62
N THR A 279 9.21 7.35 -36.61
CA THR A 279 9.97 6.46 -35.69
C THR A 279 11.48 6.58 -35.90
N HIS A 280 11.93 6.76 -37.15
CA HIS A 280 13.34 6.95 -37.47
C HIS A 280 13.91 8.24 -36.83
N ASP A 281 13.19 9.36 -36.92
CA ASP A 281 13.63 10.62 -36.30
C ASP A 281 13.72 10.51 -34.77
N ILE A 282 12.78 9.78 -34.16
CA ILE A 282 12.79 9.51 -32.72
C ILE A 282 14.01 8.66 -32.36
N ALA A 283 14.30 7.59 -33.12
CA ALA A 283 15.45 6.73 -32.89
C ALA A 283 16.79 7.47 -32.99
N CYS A 284 16.94 8.34 -34.00
CA CYS A 284 18.11 9.22 -34.14
C CYS A 284 18.22 10.24 -32.98
N SER A 285 17.08 10.76 -32.52
CA SER A 285 17.03 11.71 -31.39
C SER A 285 17.41 11.05 -30.06
N ILE A 286 17.05 9.78 -29.84
CA ILE A 286 17.43 9.02 -28.63
C ILE A 286 18.96 8.89 -28.50
N GLN A 287 19.68 8.78 -29.62
CA GLN A 287 21.14 8.66 -29.60
C GLN A 287 21.85 9.96 -29.21
N SER A 288 21.28 11.10 -29.58
CA SER A 288 21.86 12.42 -29.33
C SER A 288 21.30 13.10 -28.07
N CYS A 289 20.22 12.58 -27.49
CA CYS A 289 19.58 13.18 -26.33
C CYS A 289 20.27 12.78 -25.02
N ASN A 290 20.85 13.77 -24.34
CA ASN A 290 21.46 13.62 -23.02
C ASN A 290 20.45 13.76 -21.85
N ASN A 291 19.16 13.48 -22.09
CA ASN A 291 18.11 13.56 -21.09
C ASN A 291 17.49 12.17 -20.92
N MET A 292 17.71 11.56 -19.76
CA MET A 292 17.29 10.19 -19.48
C MET A 292 15.77 10.08 -19.43
N TYR A 293 15.08 11.05 -18.83
CA TYR A 293 13.62 11.06 -18.79
C TYR A 293 13.01 11.21 -20.19
N GLY A 294 13.60 12.07 -21.02
CA GLY A 294 13.23 12.24 -22.43
C GLY A 294 13.46 10.97 -23.25
N ASN A 295 14.59 10.29 -23.05
CA ASN A 295 14.89 9.01 -23.70
C ASN A 295 13.87 7.93 -23.37
N ILE A 296 13.45 7.82 -22.12
CA ILE A 296 12.41 6.87 -21.69
C ILE A 296 11.07 7.21 -22.34
N GLN A 297 10.68 8.49 -22.39
CA GLN A 297 9.44 8.92 -23.05
C GLN A 297 9.46 8.62 -24.56
N MET A 298 10.58 8.89 -25.24
CA MET A 298 10.77 8.61 -26.66
C MET A 298 10.76 7.10 -26.96
N LEU A 299 11.40 6.28 -26.13
CA LEU A 299 11.31 4.83 -26.22
C LEU A 299 9.88 4.34 -25.99
N GLY A 300 9.13 4.98 -25.09
CA GLY A 300 7.70 4.72 -24.89
C GLY A 300 6.86 4.98 -26.15
N LEU A 301 7.19 6.01 -26.95
CA LEU A 301 6.53 6.25 -28.24
C LEU A 301 6.82 5.14 -29.25
N ILE A 302 8.07 4.69 -29.35
CA ILE A 302 8.48 3.61 -30.27
C ILE A 302 7.85 2.28 -29.84
N LEU A 303 7.88 1.96 -28.54
CA LEU A 303 7.26 0.76 -27.96
C LEU A 303 5.79 0.62 -28.38
N ARG A 304 5.07 1.74 -28.45
CA ARG A 304 3.66 1.78 -28.87
C ARG A 304 3.46 1.60 -30.36
N ARG A 305 4.33 2.19 -31.18
CA ARG A 305 4.18 2.20 -32.65
C ARG A 305 4.65 0.91 -33.29
N ASP A 306 5.81 0.44 -32.85
CA ASP A 306 6.58 -0.60 -33.53
C ASP A 306 6.81 -1.84 -32.63
N GLY A 307 6.42 -1.77 -31.36
CA GLY A 307 6.49 -2.88 -30.42
C GLY A 307 7.80 -2.98 -29.62
N PRO A 308 7.87 -3.95 -28.67
CA PRO A 308 9.01 -4.10 -27.76
C PRO A 308 10.29 -4.59 -28.44
N ASP A 309 10.15 -5.29 -29.57
CA ASP A 309 11.24 -5.93 -30.30
C ASP A 309 11.85 -5.03 -31.38
N TYR A 310 11.34 -3.81 -31.56
CA TYR A 310 11.94 -2.84 -32.46
C TYR A 310 13.39 -2.55 -32.06
N CYS A 311 14.30 -2.62 -33.02
CA CYS A 311 15.74 -2.50 -32.77
C CYS A 311 16.23 -1.07 -33.00
N ILE A 312 16.91 -0.51 -32.00
CA ILE A 312 17.63 0.75 -32.08
C ILE A 312 19.10 0.43 -31.78
N ASP A 313 19.95 0.52 -32.81
CA ASP A 313 21.40 0.34 -32.68
C ASP A 313 21.75 -1.00 -31.98
N GLY A 314 21.29 -2.09 -32.60
CA GLY A 314 21.55 -3.47 -32.19
C GLY A 314 20.83 -3.95 -30.93
N HIS A 315 20.02 -3.11 -30.28
CA HIS A 315 19.31 -3.46 -29.05
C HIS A 315 17.80 -3.24 -29.20
N THR A 316 17.00 -4.17 -28.69
CA THR A 316 15.54 -4.01 -28.65
C THR A 316 15.13 -2.87 -27.71
N VAL A 317 14.00 -2.23 -28.01
CA VAL A 317 13.40 -1.20 -27.15
C VAL A 317 13.22 -1.72 -25.72
N LYS A 318 12.73 -2.96 -25.55
CA LYS A 318 12.58 -3.59 -24.24
C LYS A 318 13.89 -3.64 -23.46
N LYS A 319 14.97 -4.11 -24.07
CA LYS A 319 16.29 -4.21 -23.42
C LYS A 319 16.87 -2.84 -23.07
N ARG A 320 16.67 -1.84 -23.94
CA ARG A 320 17.05 -0.44 -23.66
C ARG A 320 16.26 0.15 -22.49
N LEU A 321 14.94 -0.09 -22.43
CA LEU A 321 14.09 0.35 -21.33
C LEU A 321 14.48 -0.30 -20.00
N GLN A 322 14.77 -1.62 -19.99
CA GLN A 322 15.24 -2.33 -18.80
C GLN A 322 16.56 -1.74 -18.28
N LYS A 323 17.54 -1.53 -19.17
CA LYS A 323 18.83 -0.92 -18.80
C LYS A 323 18.67 0.51 -18.26
N LEU A 324 17.80 1.32 -18.87
CA LEU A 324 17.50 2.67 -18.37
C LEU A 324 16.78 2.62 -17.02
N ASN A 325 15.89 1.65 -16.80
CA ASN A 325 15.22 1.44 -15.52
C ASN A 325 16.24 1.14 -14.41
N GLU A 326 17.14 0.19 -14.62
CA GLU A 326 18.21 -0.16 -13.68
C GLU A 326 19.16 1.02 -13.39
N THR A 327 19.53 1.76 -14.44
CA THR A 327 20.37 2.96 -14.33
C THR A 327 19.65 4.04 -13.51
N SER A 328 18.36 4.27 -13.79
CA SER A 328 17.52 5.23 -13.08
C SER A 328 17.32 4.85 -11.61
N GLY A 329 17.22 3.55 -11.31
CA GLY A 329 17.22 2.98 -9.97
C GLY A 329 18.50 3.28 -9.22
N SER A 330 19.65 2.98 -9.83
CA SER A 330 20.97 3.27 -9.26
C SER A 330 21.19 4.76 -8.97
N MET A 331 20.58 5.64 -9.76
CA MET A 331 20.65 7.10 -9.59
C MET A 331 19.53 7.69 -8.72
N ARG A 332 18.58 6.86 -8.24
CA ARG A 332 17.38 7.31 -7.49
C ARG A 332 16.56 8.36 -8.24
N TYR A 333 16.49 8.26 -9.56
CA TYR A 333 15.69 9.16 -10.40
C TYR A 333 14.24 8.69 -10.47
N TRP A 334 13.46 9.06 -9.46
CA TRP A 334 12.08 8.59 -9.27
C TRP A 334 11.18 8.79 -10.49
N ALA A 335 11.11 9.99 -11.06
CA ALA A 335 10.24 10.25 -12.21
C ALA A 335 10.56 9.35 -13.42
N ALA A 336 11.85 9.16 -13.71
CA ALA A 336 12.30 8.25 -14.75
C ALA A 336 11.95 6.79 -14.43
N MET A 337 12.23 6.32 -13.22
CA MET A 337 11.83 4.97 -12.75
C MET A 337 10.34 4.73 -12.87
N ARG A 338 9.50 5.68 -12.42
CA ARG A 338 8.03 5.56 -12.48
C ARG A 338 7.58 5.38 -13.93
N TYR A 339 8.18 6.15 -14.84
CA TYR A 339 7.85 6.11 -16.27
C TYR A 339 8.30 4.79 -16.91
N SER A 340 9.57 4.41 -16.76
CA SER A 340 10.11 3.16 -17.32
C SER A 340 9.42 1.93 -16.76
N SER A 341 9.17 1.88 -15.45
CA SER A 341 8.47 0.77 -14.81
C SER A 341 7.03 0.65 -15.30
N SER A 342 6.38 1.78 -15.61
CA SER A 342 5.04 1.76 -16.18
C SER A 342 5.04 1.26 -17.62
N LEU A 343 6.01 1.64 -18.44
CA LEU A 343 6.19 1.11 -19.80
C LEU A 343 6.52 -0.39 -19.83
N LEU A 344 7.24 -0.87 -18.82
CA LEU A 344 7.60 -2.28 -18.66
C LEU A 344 6.50 -3.11 -17.99
N GLU A 345 5.35 -2.51 -17.66
CA GLU A 345 4.22 -3.14 -16.98
C GLU A 345 4.60 -3.85 -15.67
N GLN A 346 5.59 -3.29 -14.95
CA GLN A 346 6.10 -3.89 -13.72
C GLN A 346 5.09 -3.81 -12.58
N MET A 347 4.98 -4.93 -11.86
CA MET A 347 4.04 -5.10 -10.75
C MET A 347 4.77 -5.34 -9.43
N VAL A 348 4.22 -4.80 -8.34
CA VAL A 348 4.67 -5.15 -6.99
C VAL A 348 4.24 -6.58 -6.66
N GLU A 349 5.19 -7.49 -6.43
CA GLU A 349 4.93 -8.90 -6.10
C GLU A 349 3.99 -9.10 -4.90
N SER A 350 4.04 -8.18 -3.94
CA SER A 350 3.25 -8.19 -2.69
C SER A 350 1.92 -7.43 -2.76
N ILE A 351 1.47 -6.96 -3.92
CA ILE A 351 0.25 -6.15 -4.01
C ILE A 351 -1.00 -6.89 -3.54
N SER A 352 -1.11 -8.19 -3.83
CA SER A 352 -2.27 -9.02 -3.44
C SER A 352 -2.43 -9.16 -1.91
N PRO A 353 -1.37 -9.50 -1.14
CA PRO A 353 -1.39 -9.42 0.32
C PRO A 353 -1.86 -8.07 0.87
N TYR A 354 -1.39 -6.95 0.30
CA TYR A 354 -1.77 -5.61 0.78
C TYR A 354 -3.22 -5.25 0.49
N ILE A 355 -3.73 -5.57 -0.71
CA ILE A 355 -5.16 -5.46 -1.01
C ILE A 355 -5.98 -6.31 -0.02
N THR A 356 -5.53 -7.54 0.25
CA THR A 356 -6.21 -8.42 1.21
C THR A 356 -6.23 -7.82 2.61
N ALA A 357 -5.14 -7.20 3.07
CA ALA A 357 -5.08 -6.54 4.37
C ALA A 357 -6.09 -5.38 4.47
N ILE A 358 -6.27 -4.62 3.39
CA ILE A 358 -7.29 -3.57 3.29
C ILE A 358 -8.70 -4.15 3.39
N LEU A 359 -8.98 -5.21 2.63
CA LEU A 359 -10.29 -5.87 2.61
C LEU A 359 -10.67 -6.47 3.96
N VAL A 360 -9.73 -7.16 4.62
CA VAL A 360 -9.91 -7.76 5.96
C VAL A 360 -10.17 -6.69 7.02
N SER A 361 -9.67 -5.47 6.82
CA SER A 361 -9.95 -4.31 7.68
C SER A 361 -11.34 -3.70 7.45
N GLY A 362 -12.20 -4.36 6.65
CA GLY A 362 -13.57 -3.95 6.37
C GLY A 362 -13.66 -2.77 5.39
N LYS A 363 -12.62 -2.54 4.59
CA LYS A 363 -12.56 -1.46 3.59
C LYS A 363 -12.63 -2.06 2.19
N GLN A 364 -13.04 -1.26 1.21
CA GLN A 364 -12.98 -1.64 -0.21
C GLN A 364 -11.95 -0.79 -0.95
N VAL A 365 -11.39 -1.31 -2.03
CA VAL A 365 -10.43 -0.59 -2.88
C VAL A 365 -11.10 -0.26 -4.20
N VAL A 366 -10.92 0.97 -4.67
CA VAL A 366 -11.38 1.40 -6.00
C VAL A 366 -10.19 1.85 -6.81
N MET A 367 -9.96 1.17 -7.93
CA MET A 367 -8.88 1.44 -8.88
C MET A 367 -9.46 1.98 -10.20
N GLY A 368 -8.62 2.67 -10.98
CA GLY A 368 -9.03 3.19 -12.29
C GLY A 368 -8.14 4.35 -12.78
N MET A 369 -8.33 4.74 -14.03
CA MET A 369 -7.50 5.77 -14.68
C MET A 369 -8.07 7.20 -14.55
N GLY A 370 -9.20 7.35 -13.85
CA GLY A 370 -9.89 8.64 -13.70
C GLY A 370 -10.67 9.11 -14.92
N SER A 371 -10.78 8.29 -15.98
CA SER A 371 -11.58 8.52 -17.20
C SER A 371 -13.07 8.18 -17.03
N GLY A 372 -13.49 7.77 -15.83
CA GLY A 372 -14.88 7.50 -15.47
C GLY A 372 -15.19 6.03 -15.17
N GLN A 373 -14.35 5.08 -15.60
CA GLN A 373 -14.49 3.68 -15.19
C GLN A 373 -13.80 3.43 -13.84
N GLU A 374 -14.60 3.30 -12.79
CA GLU A 374 -14.15 2.86 -11.46
C GLU A 374 -14.29 1.34 -11.35
N ILE A 375 -13.20 0.64 -11.01
CA ILE A 375 -13.20 -0.80 -10.74
C ILE A 375 -13.17 -1.01 -9.24
N LEU A 376 -14.28 -1.54 -8.71
CA LEU A 376 -14.43 -1.89 -7.30
C LEU A 376 -13.81 -3.26 -7.03
N ILE A 377 -12.93 -3.33 -6.04
CA ILE A 377 -12.37 -4.56 -5.49
C ILE A 377 -12.90 -4.69 -4.07
N ASP A 378 -13.81 -5.64 -3.90
CA ASP A 378 -14.50 -5.98 -2.65
C ASP A 378 -14.16 -7.40 -2.15
N LYS A 379 -13.41 -8.16 -2.94
CA LYS A 379 -12.91 -9.51 -2.64
C LYS A 379 -11.46 -9.67 -3.10
N PRO A 380 -10.68 -10.57 -2.47
CA PRO A 380 -9.33 -10.87 -2.93
C PRO A 380 -9.35 -11.35 -4.39
N ILE A 381 -8.51 -10.75 -5.22
CA ILE A 381 -8.34 -11.09 -6.63
C ILE A 381 -6.88 -11.52 -6.87
N PRO A 382 -6.64 -12.41 -7.85
CA PRO A 382 -5.29 -12.87 -8.17
C PRO A 382 -4.44 -11.76 -8.81
N PRO A 383 -3.09 -11.85 -8.72
CA PRO A 383 -2.17 -10.84 -9.28
C PRO A 383 -2.39 -10.53 -10.76
N SER A 384 -2.71 -11.53 -11.58
CA SER A 384 -2.98 -11.37 -13.02
C SER A 384 -4.15 -10.44 -13.29
N ASP A 385 -5.21 -10.54 -12.49
CA ASP A 385 -6.41 -9.71 -12.66
C ASP A 385 -6.13 -8.28 -12.23
N ILE A 386 -5.29 -8.09 -11.20
CA ILE A 386 -4.85 -6.74 -10.77
C ILE A 386 -4.02 -6.08 -11.87
N LEU A 387 -3.10 -6.82 -12.50
CA LEU A 387 -2.31 -6.33 -13.64
C LEU A 387 -3.24 -5.92 -14.78
N ASN A 388 -4.19 -6.77 -15.14
CA ASN A 388 -5.19 -6.46 -16.15
C ASN A 388 -6.02 -5.22 -15.82
N ILE A 389 -6.40 -5.02 -14.55
CA ILE A 389 -7.13 -3.81 -14.09
C ILE A 389 -6.27 -2.55 -14.25
N LEU A 390 -4.99 -2.64 -13.92
CA LEU A 390 -4.04 -1.52 -13.91
C LEU A 390 -3.59 -1.09 -15.32
N TYR A 391 -3.44 -2.06 -16.24
CA TYR A 391 -2.89 -1.84 -17.59
C TYR A 391 -3.92 -2.03 -18.72
N ARG A 392 -5.21 -2.21 -18.41
CA ARG A 392 -6.29 -2.47 -19.40
C ARG A 392 -6.38 -1.47 -20.54
N GLU A 393 -6.21 -0.18 -20.24
CA GLU A 393 -6.27 0.92 -21.20
C GLU A 393 -4.97 1.74 -21.14
N PRO A 394 -4.04 1.58 -22.10
CA PRO A 394 -2.78 2.30 -22.13
C PRO A 394 -3.01 3.73 -22.66
N HIS A 395 -3.70 4.56 -21.89
CA HIS A 395 -3.65 6.00 -22.11
C HIS A 395 -2.33 6.53 -21.55
N TYR A 396 -1.35 6.74 -22.43
CA TYR A 396 -0.01 7.25 -22.08
C TYR A 396 -0.03 8.54 -21.25
N GLN A 397 -1.07 9.38 -21.39
CA GLN A 397 -1.27 10.57 -20.54
C GLN A 397 -1.43 10.23 -19.06
N PHE A 398 -1.74 8.98 -18.70
CA PHE A 398 -1.97 8.53 -17.34
C PHE A 398 -1.10 7.33 -16.95
N ILE A 399 -0.12 6.93 -17.76
CA ILE A 399 0.70 5.74 -17.52
C ILE A 399 1.42 5.80 -16.16
N LEU A 400 1.89 6.99 -15.76
CA LEU A 400 2.49 7.21 -14.44
C LEU A 400 1.53 6.91 -13.28
N ARG A 401 0.24 7.15 -13.47
CA ARG A 401 -0.78 6.89 -12.44
C ARG A 401 -0.91 5.42 -12.13
N THR A 402 -0.68 4.52 -13.08
CA THR A 402 -0.78 3.07 -12.85
C THR A 402 0.19 2.61 -11.77
N VAL A 403 1.46 3.00 -11.90
CA VAL A 403 2.51 2.68 -10.95
C VAL A 403 2.29 3.39 -9.61
N LEU A 404 1.87 4.66 -9.63
CA LEU A 404 1.55 5.40 -8.40
C LEU A 404 0.36 4.80 -7.63
N GLN A 405 -0.63 4.21 -8.32
CA GLN A 405 -1.70 3.47 -7.64
C GLN A 405 -1.11 2.31 -6.83
N GLN A 406 -0.18 1.55 -7.40
CA GLN A 406 0.49 0.45 -6.70
C GLN A 406 1.24 0.96 -5.46
N GLU A 407 1.99 2.06 -5.55
CA GLU A 407 2.70 2.66 -4.39
C GLU A 407 1.73 2.96 -3.24
N ILE A 408 0.60 3.62 -3.54
CA ILE A 408 -0.39 4.00 -2.54
C ILE A 408 -1.07 2.76 -1.94
N ILE A 409 -1.43 1.77 -2.76
CA ILE A 409 -2.06 0.53 -2.28
C ILE A 409 -1.15 -0.21 -1.31
N VAL A 410 0.13 -0.34 -1.66
CA VAL A 410 1.15 -0.95 -0.80
C VAL A 410 1.23 -0.19 0.52
N GLU A 411 1.30 1.13 0.47
CA GLU A 411 1.41 1.95 1.67
C GLU A 411 0.17 1.88 2.57
N ILE A 412 -1.02 1.89 1.99
CA ILE A 412 -2.27 1.72 2.74
C ILE A 412 -2.31 0.33 3.37
N GLY A 413 -2.00 -0.73 2.61
CA GLY A 413 -2.03 -2.09 3.13
C GLY A 413 -1.07 -2.30 4.31
N LYS A 414 0.10 -1.66 4.28
CA LYS A 414 1.05 -1.64 5.41
C LYS A 414 0.50 -0.87 6.60
N SER A 415 0.14 0.39 6.39
CA SER A 415 -0.26 1.30 7.47
C SER A 415 -1.61 0.96 8.10
N ILE A 416 -2.55 0.36 7.38
CA ILE A 416 -3.83 -0.10 7.95
C ILE A 416 -3.62 -1.29 8.89
N SER A 417 -2.60 -2.11 8.62
CA SER A 417 -2.24 -3.27 9.44
C SER A 417 -1.57 -2.86 10.75
N SER A 418 -0.79 -1.77 10.75
CA SER A 418 -0.09 -1.25 11.93
C SER A 418 -0.91 -0.22 12.73
N SER A 419 -1.62 0.66 12.03
CA SER A 419 -2.35 1.81 12.57
C SER A 419 -3.77 1.91 12.02
N PRO A 420 -4.67 0.94 12.31
CA PRO A 420 -6.02 0.88 11.76
C PRO A 420 -6.88 2.10 12.11
N HIS A 421 -6.61 2.75 13.24
CA HIS A 421 -7.34 3.94 13.72
C HIS A 421 -7.26 5.13 12.75
N LEU A 422 -6.20 5.25 11.94
CA LEU A 422 -6.04 6.30 10.93
C LEU A 422 -7.11 6.21 9.81
N TYR A 423 -7.69 5.03 9.63
CA TYR A 423 -8.66 4.72 8.58
C TYR A 423 -10.12 4.70 9.10
N THR A 424 -10.34 5.19 10.32
CA THR A 424 -11.67 5.30 10.90
C THR A 424 -12.53 6.26 10.08
N GLY A 425 -13.77 5.87 9.78
CA GLY A 425 -14.68 6.70 9.01
C GLY A 425 -14.49 6.68 7.49
N ILE A 426 -13.60 5.84 6.97
CA ILE A 426 -13.42 5.60 5.53
C ILE A 426 -14.03 4.23 5.21
N LEU A 427 -14.87 4.07 4.17
CA LEU A 427 -15.31 2.73 3.72
C LEU A 427 -14.63 2.29 2.43
N LYS A 428 -14.54 3.17 1.43
CA LYS A 428 -13.88 2.88 0.15
C LYS A 428 -12.65 3.77 -0.08
N LEU A 429 -11.52 3.14 -0.38
CA LEU A 429 -10.26 3.79 -0.73
C LEU A 429 -10.18 3.97 -2.24
N ARG A 430 -10.48 5.18 -2.73
CA ARG A 430 -10.47 5.50 -4.16
C ARG A 430 -9.12 6.09 -4.58
N ILE A 431 -8.20 5.20 -4.97
CA ILE A 431 -6.78 5.51 -5.15
C ILE A 431 -6.57 6.52 -6.28
N GLN A 432 -7.31 6.38 -7.38
CA GLN A 432 -7.20 7.25 -8.56
C GLN A 432 -7.35 8.75 -8.28
N TRP A 433 -8.09 9.11 -7.23
CA TRP A 433 -8.37 10.50 -6.90
C TRP A 433 -7.29 11.12 -5.99
N ILE A 434 -6.55 10.30 -5.25
CA ILE A 434 -5.38 10.76 -4.49
C ILE A 434 -4.32 11.28 -5.47
N LEU A 435 -4.25 10.69 -6.66
CA LEU A 435 -3.29 11.01 -7.72
C LEU A 435 -3.58 12.30 -8.49
N LYS A 436 -4.68 13.01 -8.21
CA LYS A 436 -4.97 14.32 -8.84
C LYS A 436 -4.12 15.47 -8.29
N ALA A 437 -3.29 15.26 -7.26
CA ALA A 437 -2.39 16.29 -6.75
C ALA A 437 -1.14 16.45 -7.65
N GLU A 438 -0.92 17.66 -8.15
CA GLU A 438 0.02 17.98 -9.25
C GLU A 438 1.52 17.76 -8.93
N ALA A 439 1.89 17.43 -7.70
CA ALA A 439 3.31 17.33 -7.27
C ALA A 439 3.82 15.90 -7.02
N ILE A 440 3.06 14.86 -7.41
CA ILE A 440 3.34 13.47 -7.00
C ILE A 440 4.47 12.81 -7.83
N GLU A 441 4.70 13.23 -9.08
CA GLU A 441 5.56 12.49 -10.02
C GLU A 441 7.06 12.54 -9.71
N THR A 442 7.52 13.63 -9.08
CA THR A 442 8.96 13.92 -8.88
C THR A 442 9.44 13.65 -7.45
N ILE A 443 8.53 13.46 -6.50
CA ILE A 443 8.87 13.16 -5.11
C ILE A 443 9.24 11.69 -4.92
N SER A 444 10.16 11.40 -3.99
CA SER A 444 10.50 10.03 -3.64
C SER A 444 9.29 9.27 -3.08
N PRO A 445 9.22 7.94 -3.25
CA PRO A 445 8.16 7.13 -2.65
C PRO A 445 7.99 7.34 -1.13
N SER A 446 9.07 7.44 -0.37
CA SER A 446 9.04 7.78 1.07
C SER A 446 8.34 9.11 1.35
N ARG A 447 8.59 10.13 0.52
CA ARG A 447 7.94 11.43 0.65
C ARG A 447 6.45 11.36 0.30
N LEU A 448 6.09 10.58 -0.73
CA LEU A 448 4.68 10.33 -1.07
C LEU A 448 3.96 9.70 0.12
N ARG A 449 4.57 8.66 0.71
CA ARG A 449 4.09 8.00 1.93
C ARG A 449 3.86 8.99 3.06
N HIS A 450 4.87 9.79 3.42
CA HIS A 450 4.75 10.75 4.51
C HIS A 450 3.66 11.79 4.25
N ALA A 451 3.58 12.32 3.03
CA ALA A 451 2.56 13.26 2.63
C ALA A 451 1.14 12.65 2.76
N PHE A 452 0.99 11.38 2.36
CA PHE A 452 -0.27 10.66 2.48
C PHE A 452 -0.65 10.37 3.93
N LEU A 453 0.26 9.86 4.75
CA LEU A 453 0.01 9.58 6.17
C LEU A 453 -0.31 10.87 6.95
N ALA A 454 0.37 11.97 6.63
CA ALA A 454 0.05 13.29 7.20
C ALA A 454 -1.38 13.73 6.86
N CYS A 455 -1.89 13.38 5.67
CA CYS A 455 -3.27 13.67 5.29
C CYS A 455 -4.30 12.84 6.07
N LEU A 456 -3.95 11.63 6.50
CA LEU A 456 -4.79 10.77 7.33
C LEU A 456 -4.83 11.19 8.81
N GLY A 457 -3.93 12.06 9.26
CA GLY A 457 -3.98 12.66 10.60
C GLY A 457 -5.00 13.79 10.69
N GLU A 458 -6.07 13.62 11.47
CA GLU A 458 -7.09 14.67 11.68
C GLU A 458 -6.73 15.70 12.77
N SER A 459 -5.79 15.41 13.67
CA SER A 459 -5.41 16.34 14.74
C SER A 459 -4.28 17.27 14.32
N ARG A 460 -4.42 18.55 14.69
CA ARG A 460 -3.35 19.57 14.63
C ARG A 460 -2.09 19.05 15.35
N ASP A 461 -2.24 18.25 16.40
CA ASP A 461 -1.13 17.69 17.18
C ASP A 461 -0.39 16.59 16.43
N LEU A 462 -1.09 15.70 15.71
CA LEU A 462 -0.46 14.68 14.86
C LEU A 462 0.21 15.34 13.65
N GLN A 463 -0.42 16.36 13.05
CA GLN A 463 0.20 17.12 11.97
C GLN A 463 1.45 17.88 12.42
N ILE A 464 1.46 18.45 13.64
CA ILE A 464 2.60 19.16 14.23
C ILE A 464 3.68 18.20 14.74
N GLU A 465 3.33 17.05 15.30
CA GLU A 465 4.29 16.07 15.84
C GLU A 465 4.96 15.26 14.73
N PHE A 466 4.19 14.84 13.69
CA PHE A 466 4.77 14.30 12.45
C PHE A 466 5.55 15.36 11.68
N SER A 467 5.07 16.61 11.63
CA SER A 467 5.82 17.73 11.05
C SER A 467 7.11 18.02 11.82
N LYS A 468 7.14 17.96 13.15
CA LYS A 468 8.36 18.22 13.95
C LYS A 468 9.40 17.12 13.79
N LYS A 469 9.00 15.85 13.68
CA LYS A 469 9.90 14.74 13.36
C LYS A 469 10.36 14.77 11.89
N ALA A 470 9.45 14.99 10.95
CA ALA A 470 9.77 15.07 9.53
C ALA A 470 10.57 16.33 9.15
N ASN A 471 10.37 17.47 9.82
CA ASN A 471 11.08 18.74 9.55
C ASN A 471 12.52 18.76 10.08
N LYS A 472 12.89 17.90 11.03
CA LYS A 472 14.29 17.79 11.48
C LYS A 472 15.15 16.97 10.51
N GLU A 473 14.54 16.04 9.75
CA GLU A 473 15.27 15.14 8.85
C GLU A 473 15.09 15.46 7.36
N TYR A 474 14.01 16.14 6.95
CA TYR A 474 13.67 16.34 5.54
C TYR A 474 13.23 17.78 5.23
N ASN A 475 14.17 18.63 4.80
CA ASN A 475 13.94 19.95 4.21
C ASN A 475 12.97 19.85 3.01
N SER A 476 11.65 19.90 3.22
CA SER A 476 10.68 19.76 2.13
C SER A 476 9.37 20.51 2.37
N ARG A 477 8.77 20.99 1.27
CA ARG A 477 7.51 21.75 1.24
C ARG A 477 6.36 20.95 1.86
N SER A 478 5.75 21.49 2.90
CA SER A 478 4.52 20.97 3.49
C SER A 478 3.37 21.01 2.48
N LEU A 479 2.51 19.99 2.46
CA LEU A 479 1.24 20.04 1.73
C LEU A 479 0.43 21.26 2.19
N THR A 480 -0.16 21.97 1.24
CA THR A 480 -1.10 23.05 1.52
C THR A 480 -2.38 22.48 2.13
N LEU A 481 -3.10 23.29 2.92
CA LEU A 481 -4.42 22.91 3.45
C LEU A 481 -5.39 22.48 2.35
N TYR A 482 -5.30 23.11 1.17
CA TYR A 482 -6.06 22.74 -0.02
C TYR A 482 -5.81 21.30 -0.46
N GLU A 483 -4.54 20.90 -0.57
CA GLU A 483 -4.13 19.55 -0.98
C GLU A 483 -4.56 18.50 0.05
N VAL A 484 -4.34 18.76 1.35
CA VAL A 484 -4.75 17.87 2.44
C VAL A 484 -6.27 17.64 2.43
N ARG A 485 -7.05 18.70 2.22
CA ARG A 485 -8.52 18.62 2.14
C ARG A 485 -8.99 17.93 0.86
N THR A 486 -8.29 18.14 -0.25
CA THR A 486 -8.55 17.43 -1.50
C THR A 486 -8.38 15.93 -1.31
N ILE A 487 -7.27 15.50 -0.72
CA ILE A 487 -6.98 14.09 -0.41
C ILE A 487 -8.03 13.51 0.53
N ASN A 488 -8.36 14.19 1.64
CA ASN A 488 -9.41 13.74 2.55
C ASN A 488 -10.80 13.66 1.88
N GLY A 489 -11.06 14.54 0.91
CA GLY A 489 -12.22 14.47 0.01
C GLY A 489 -12.29 13.22 -0.81
N CYS A 490 -11.16 12.85 -1.41
CA CYS A 490 -11.04 11.64 -2.22
C CYS A 490 -11.35 10.38 -1.41
N LEU A 491 -11.03 10.41 -0.11
CA LEU A 491 -11.25 9.32 0.83
C LEU A 491 -12.68 9.26 1.40
N LEU A 492 -13.53 10.29 1.17
CA LEU A 492 -14.87 10.41 1.75
C LEU A 492 -14.89 10.11 3.26
N ARG A 493 -13.89 10.59 4.00
CA ARG A 493 -13.80 10.35 5.43
C ARG A 493 -14.95 11.04 6.16
N VAL A 494 -15.66 10.29 6.98
CA VAL A 494 -16.79 10.76 7.80
C VAL A 494 -16.55 10.48 9.28
N PRO A 495 -17.25 11.18 10.20
CA PRO A 495 -17.22 10.82 11.62
C PRO A 495 -17.68 9.37 11.87
N PRO A 496 -17.24 8.70 12.94
CA PRO A 496 -17.59 7.30 13.23
C PRO A 496 -19.10 7.04 13.23
N ASP A 497 -19.88 7.98 13.78
CA ASP A 497 -21.33 7.86 13.95
C ASP A 497 -22.15 8.34 12.74
N PHE A 498 -21.50 8.61 11.61
CA PHE A 498 -22.16 9.26 10.48
C PHE A 498 -23.22 8.37 9.84
N TYR A 499 -22.85 7.14 9.46
CA TYR A 499 -23.75 6.25 8.73
C TYR A 499 -24.81 5.68 9.67
N ASP A 500 -24.37 5.05 10.76
CA ASP A 500 -25.25 4.35 11.69
C ASP A 500 -26.13 5.35 12.46
N THR A 501 -25.61 6.46 12.99
CA THR A 501 -26.41 7.36 13.82
C THR A 501 -27.08 8.43 13.00
N CYS A 502 -26.29 9.24 12.31
CA CYS A 502 -26.78 10.47 11.70
C CYS A 502 -27.68 10.17 10.51
N MET A 503 -27.16 9.43 9.53
CA MET A 503 -27.88 9.17 8.28
C MET A 503 -29.09 8.26 8.47
N TRP A 504 -28.98 7.26 9.34
CA TRP A 504 -30.11 6.39 9.68
C TRP A 504 -31.27 7.19 10.29
N LEU A 505 -30.98 8.08 11.24
CA LEU A 505 -31.98 8.89 11.91
C LEU A 505 -32.59 9.94 10.98
N VAL A 506 -31.82 10.49 10.04
CA VAL A 506 -32.36 11.33 8.96
C VAL A 506 -33.32 10.52 8.10
N LEU A 507 -32.94 9.31 7.68
CA LEU A 507 -33.80 8.45 6.86
C LEU A 507 -35.07 8.03 7.60
N GLN A 508 -34.99 7.71 8.89
CA GLN A 508 -36.13 7.36 9.74
C GLN A 508 -37.11 8.53 9.94
N ARG A 509 -36.64 9.77 9.85
CA ARG A 509 -37.46 10.97 10.03
C ARG A 509 -37.96 11.58 8.73
N THR A 510 -37.60 11.02 7.58
CA THR A 510 -37.96 11.55 6.26
C THR A 510 -38.84 10.55 5.52
N SER A 511 -40.17 10.70 5.64
CA SER A 511 -41.13 9.79 5.00
C SER A 511 -40.99 9.68 3.48
N GLY A 512 -40.50 10.74 2.83
CA GLY A 512 -40.17 10.76 1.40
C GLY A 512 -38.78 10.23 1.03
N GLY A 513 -37.99 9.76 1.99
CA GLY A 513 -36.59 9.40 1.79
C GLY A 513 -35.64 10.61 1.65
N VAL A 514 -34.41 10.34 1.20
CA VAL A 514 -33.32 11.33 1.09
C VAL A 514 -32.79 11.37 -0.34
N TYR A 515 -32.56 12.57 -0.87
CA TYR A 515 -31.95 12.77 -2.20
C TYR A 515 -30.50 13.24 -2.11
N PHE A 516 -29.62 12.61 -2.90
CA PHE A 516 -28.24 13.00 -3.12
C PHE A 516 -28.04 13.28 -4.62
N GLY A 517 -28.04 14.55 -5.02
CA GLY A 517 -28.03 14.92 -6.43
C GLY A 517 -29.25 14.33 -7.13
N ASN A 518 -29.03 13.40 -8.05
CA ASN A 518 -30.08 12.68 -8.76
C ASN A 518 -30.46 11.32 -8.13
N THR A 519 -29.73 10.85 -7.12
CA THR A 519 -30.02 9.57 -6.45
C THR A 519 -31.04 9.77 -5.34
N HIS A 520 -32.11 8.97 -5.38
CA HIS A 520 -33.11 8.87 -4.32
C HIS A 520 -32.86 7.64 -3.47
N ILE A 521 -32.85 7.81 -2.15
CA ILE A 521 -32.82 6.74 -1.16
C ILE A 521 -34.14 6.78 -0.41
N PRO A 522 -35.12 5.91 -0.75
CA PRO A 522 -36.42 5.93 -0.11
C PRO A 522 -36.30 5.48 1.35
N GLN A 523 -37.17 5.98 2.23
CA GLN A 523 -37.23 5.51 3.62
C GLN A 523 -37.66 4.05 3.67
N THR A 524 -38.77 3.74 3.01
CA THR A 524 -39.29 2.39 2.83
C THR A 524 -39.07 2.00 1.37
N PRO A 525 -38.43 0.85 1.07
CA PRO A 525 -38.20 -0.26 1.98
C PRO A 525 -36.80 -0.31 2.62
N THR A 526 -35.97 0.74 2.48
CA THR A 526 -34.58 0.73 2.97
C THR A 526 -34.47 0.39 4.46
N ILE A 527 -35.31 0.97 5.32
CA ILE A 527 -35.31 0.69 6.77
C ILE A 527 -35.82 -0.73 7.08
N ASN A 528 -36.62 -1.32 6.19
CA ASN A 528 -37.14 -2.68 6.38
C ASN A 528 -36.12 -3.75 5.96
N TYR A 529 -35.32 -3.48 4.91
CA TYR A 529 -34.34 -4.43 4.38
C TYR A 529 -33.00 -4.39 5.10
N TYR A 530 -32.63 -3.23 5.65
CA TYR A 530 -31.33 -3.03 6.28
C TYR A 530 -31.48 -2.76 7.77
N LYS A 531 -30.40 -3.03 8.50
CA LYS A 531 -30.26 -2.57 9.89
C LYS A 531 -29.37 -1.35 9.91
N ARG A 532 -29.51 -0.54 10.96
CA ARG A 532 -28.66 0.61 11.22
C ARG A 532 -27.15 0.32 11.16
N THR A 533 -26.74 -0.86 11.62
CA THR A 533 -25.34 -1.31 11.65
C THR A 533 -24.91 -2.09 10.42
N ASP A 534 -25.77 -2.25 9.41
CA ASP A 534 -25.46 -2.99 8.19
C ASP A 534 -24.49 -2.18 7.31
N SER A 535 -23.34 -2.77 6.95
CA SER A 535 -22.36 -2.12 6.09
C SER A 535 -22.91 -1.86 4.68
N ARG A 536 -23.86 -2.66 4.20
CA ARG A 536 -24.51 -2.46 2.89
C ARG A 536 -25.27 -1.14 2.85
N TYR A 537 -25.96 -0.78 3.94
CA TYR A 537 -26.60 0.52 4.07
C TYR A 537 -25.59 1.66 3.96
N ALA A 538 -24.47 1.56 4.68
CA ALA A 538 -23.41 2.56 4.62
C ALA A 538 -22.84 2.71 3.20
N HIS A 539 -22.66 1.61 2.46
CA HIS A 539 -22.22 1.64 1.07
C HIS A 539 -23.25 2.25 0.11
N ILE A 540 -24.56 2.09 0.35
CA ILE A 540 -25.61 2.75 -0.43
C ILE A 540 -25.52 4.28 -0.25
N ILE A 541 -25.44 4.74 1.00
CA ILE A 541 -25.27 6.17 1.30
C ILE A 541 -23.98 6.71 0.66
N GLU A 542 -22.86 6.01 0.79
CA GLU A 542 -21.59 6.45 0.22
C GLU A 542 -21.62 6.53 -1.32
N SER A 543 -22.29 5.56 -1.97
CA SER A 543 -22.42 5.55 -3.42
C SER A 543 -23.31 6.69 -3.92
N ALA A 544 -24.33 7.07 -3.16
CA ALA A 544 -25.16 8.24 -3.45
C ALA A 544 -24.40 9.56 -3.22
N LEU A 545 -23.62 9.65 -2.13
CA LEU A 545 -22.74 10.79 -1.85
C LEU A 545 -21.68 10.98 -2.93
N HIS A 546 -21.18 9.91 -3.53
CA HIS A 546 -20.22 9.98 -4.62
C HIS A 546 -20.77 10.72 -5.85
N GLN A 547 -22.07 10.63 -6.13
CA GLN A 547 -22.68 11.33 -7.28
C GLN A 547 -22.73 12.86 -7.12
N LEU A 548 -22.53 13.38 -5.92
CA LEU A 548 -22.40 14.83 -5.69
C LEU A 548 -21.06 15.39 -6.20
N ARG A 549 -20.13 14.53 -6.62
CA ARG A 549 -18.80 14.93 -7.08
C ARG A 549 -18.85 15.42 -8.53
N ASP A 550 -18.70 16.72 -8.76
CA ASP A 550 -18.41 17.27 -10.09
C ASP A 550 -16.94 17.00 -10.49
N ASN A 551 -16.69 16.77 -11.79
CA ASN A 551 -15.44 16.23 -12.35
C ASN A 551 -14.14 17.00 -11.99
N ASN A 552 -14.23 18.25 -11.52
CA ASN A 552 -13.10 19.16 -11.31
C ASN A 552 -12.98 19.78 -9.90
N GLU A 553 -13.78 19.36 -8.91
CA GLU A 553 -13.69 19.90 -7.54
C GLU A 553 -13.65 18.78 -6.47
N PRO A 554 -12.97 19.01 -5.32
CA PRO A 554 -12.97 18.03 -4.25
C PRO A 554 -14.38 17.92 -3.65
N ALA A 555 -15.07 16.81 -3.93
CA ALA A 555 -16.30 16.34 -3.26
C ALA A 555 -16.32 16.56 -1.75
N PHE A 556 -15.13 16.63 -1.13
CA PHE A 556 -14.92 17.06 0.25
C PHE A 556 -15.75 18.26 0.68
N LEU A 557 -15.85 19.32 -0.14
CA LEU A 557 -16.51 20.55 0.28
C LEU A 557 -18.01 20.36 0.39
N GLN A 558 -18.59 19.69 -0.59
CA GLN A 558 -20.02 19.39 -0.61
C GLN A 558 -20.39 18.39 0.48
N LEU A 559 -19.54 17.37 0.70
CA LEU A 559 -19.71 16.41 1.80
C LEU A 559 -19.59 17.07 3.17
N LYS A 560 -18.55 17.90 3.41
CA LYS A 560 -18.38 18.63 4.67
C LYS A 560 -19.48 19.66 4.89
N LEU A 561 -19.91 20.40 3.87
CA LEU A 561 -21.06 21.30 3.95
C LEU A 561 -22.33 20.53 4.32
N PHE A 562 -22.54 19.35 3.74
CA PHE A 562 -23.65 18.47 4.08
C PHE A 562 -23.54 17.91 5.51
N LEU A 563 -22.37 17.42 5.90
CA LEU A 563 -22.07 16.86 7.24
C LEU A 563 -22.16 17.90 8.36
N VAL A 564 -21.53 19.07 8.19
CA VAL A 564 -21.57 20.18 9.18
C VAL A 564 -23.00 20.70 9.32
N ARG A 565 -23.76 20.77 8.22
CA ARG A 565 -25.17 21.19 8.24
C ARG A 565 -26.09 20.15 8.89
N ASN A 566 -25.85 18.85 8.71
CA ASN A 566 -26.70 17.79 9.24
C ASN A 566 -26.29 17.33 10.65
N CYS A 567 -25.02 17.40 11.05
CA CYS A 567 -24.61 17.16 12.44
C CYS A 567 -25.14 18.26 13.38
N ALA A 568 -25.37 19.48 12.87
CA ALA A 568 -26.13 20.52 13.59
C ALA A 568 -27.63 20.17 13.78
N LEU A 569 -28.19 19.21 13.03
CA LEU A 569 -29.58 18.74 13.18
C LEU A 569 -29.84 17.87 14.41
N LYS A 570 -28.81 17.48 15.19
CA LYS A 570 -29.05 16.90 16.55
C LYS A 570 -29.91 17.84 17.42
N ARG A 571 -30.03 19.13 17.05
CA ARG A 571 -30.77 20.17 17.79
C ARG A 571 -32.01 20.74 17.07
N LEU A 572 -32.40 20.23 15.89
CA LEU A 572 -33.47 20.84 15.08
C LEU A 572 -34.75 20.00 15.05
N SER A 573 -35.90 20.68 15.14
CA SER A 573 -37.25 20.11 15.25
C SER A 573 -37.74 19.42 13.96
N GLU A 574 -38.78 18.57 14.09
CA GLU A 574 -39.39 17.73 13.03
C GLU A 574 -39.63 18.46 11.69
N LYS A 575 -39.99 19.75 11.71
CA LYS A 575 -40.31 20.53 10.51
C LYS A 575 -39.10 20.90 9.64
N LEU A 576 -37.88 20.89 10.18
CA LEU A 576 -36.65 21.26 9.46
C LEU A 576 -35.94 20.07 8.78
N VAL A 577 -36.15 18.85 9.30
CA VAL A 577 -35.53 17.62 8.77
C VAL A 577 -36.13 17.21 7.42
N THR A 578 -37.44 17.36 7.24
CA THR A 578 -38.14 17.16 5.95
C THR A 578 -37.68 18.14 4.86
N TYR A 579 -37.25 19.35 5.24
CA TYR A 579 -36.73 20.36 4.31
C TYR A 579 -35.31 20.05 3.83
N THR A 580 -34.48 19.40 4.66
CA THR A 580 -33.12 18.99 4.30
C THR A 580 -33.06 17.81 3.32
N ALA A 581 -34.11 16.98 3.29
CA ALA A 581 -34.22 15.81 2.41
C ALA A 581 -34.32 16.13 0.90
N ARG A 582 -34.77 17.34 0.53
CA ARG A 582 -34.92 17.82 -0.86
C ARG A 582 -33.71 18.63 -1.38
N MET A 583 -32.67 18.84 -0.58
CA MET A 583 -31.60 19.81 -0.89
C MET A 583 -30.42 19.29 -1.73
N GLY A 584 -30.60 18.19 -2.47
CA GLY A 584 -29.63 17.70 -3.48
C GLY A 584 -29.43 18.63 -4.68
N ALA A 585 -30.20 19.72 -4.80
CA ALA A 585 -30.23 20.60 -5.97
C ALA A 585 -29.52 21.95 -5.81
N LEU A 586 -28.53 22.07 -4.92
CA LEU A 586 -27.64 23.24 -4.92
C LEU A 586 -26.32 22.91 -5.60
N LYS A 587 -26.29 23.06 -6.93
CA LYS A 587 -25.06 23.41 -7.64
C LYS A 587 -24.61 24.79 -7.15
N LEU A 588 -23.98 24.83 -5.98
CA LEU A 588 -23.17 25.97 -5.58
C LEU A 588 -22.01 26.05 -6.58
N ARG A 589 -22.15 26.88 -7.62
CA ARG A 589 -21.02 27.31 -8.46
C ARG A 589 -20.14 28.21 -7.58
N LEU A 590 -19.35 27.59 -6.71
CA LEU A 590 -18.36 28.27 -5.89
C LEU A 590 -17.13 28.55 -6.77
N THR A 591 -17.23 29.57 -7.62
CA THR A 591 -16.14 30.04 -8.49
C THR A 591 -14.87 30.45 -7.71
N SER A 592 -14.91 30.50 -6.37
CA SER A 592 -13.78 30.77 -5.47
C SER A 592 -13.47 29.62 -4.48
N CYS A 593 -13.68 28.36 -4.86
CA CYS A 593 -13.42 27.17 -4.01
C CYS A 593 -11.97 27.10 -3.48
N LYS A 594 -10.95 27.45 -4.28
CA LYS A 594 -9.54 27.34 -3.86
C LYS A 594 -9.21 28.16 -2.61
N LYS A 595 -9.75 29.38 -2.48
CA LYS A 595 -9.49 30.26 -1.33
C LYS A 595 -10.10 29.70 -0.04
N PHE A 596 -11.40 29.36 -0.07
CA PHE A 596 -12.09 28.74 1.07
C PHE A 596 -11.44 27.42 1.50
N CYS A 597 -11.07 26.58 0.53
CA CYS A 597 -10.38 25.31 0.79
C CYS A 597 -8.99 25.52 1.40
N SER A 598 -8.37 26.68 1.19
CA SER A 598 -7.06 27.03 1.74
C SER A 598 -7.15 27.69 3.12
N ASP A 599 -8.32 28.20 3.50
CA ASP A 599 -8.54 28.88 4.78
C ASP A 599 -8.65 27.89 5.96
N SER A 600 -8.38 28.37 7.18
CA SER A 600 -8.38 27.55 8.40
C SER A 600 -9.75 26.92 8.72
N VAL A 601 -9.76 25.89 9.58
CA VAL A 601 -11.00 25.22 9.99
C VAL A 601 -11.95 26.17 10.73
N THR A 602 -11.42 27.11 11.53
CA THR A 602 -12.23 28.09 12.26
C THR A 602 -12.93 29.07 11.31
N VAL A 603 -12.21 29.56 10.31
CA VAL A 603 -12.73 30.48 9.28
C VAL A 603 -13.79 29.79 8.42
N THR A 604 -13.48 28.59 7.92
CA THR A 604 -14.42 27.81 7.10
C THR A 604 -15.67 27.39 7.87
N ALA A 605 -15.55 27.02 9.15
CA ALA A 605 -16.69 26.72 10.01
C ALA A 605 -17.57 27.96 10.25
N GLY A 606 -16.97 29.12 10.52
CA GLY A 606 -17.70 30.39 10.68
C GLY A 606 -18.50 30.76 9.44
N TYR A 607 -17.90 30.63 8.25
CA TYR A 607 -18.60 30.83 6.98
C TYR A 607 -19.76 29.86 6.77
N MET A 608 -19.58 28.56 7.08
CA MET A 608 -20.66 27.58 6.98
C MET A 608 -21.81 27.89 7.92
N VAL A 609 -21.53 28.22 9.18
CA VAL A 609 -22.53 28.59 10.18
C VAL A 609 -23.31 29.82 9.70
N ARG A 610 -22.62 30.86 9.19
CA ARG A 610 -23.26 32.07 8.66
C ARG A 610 -24.12 31.78 7.42
N ALA A 611 -23.68 30.92 6.52
CA ALA A 611 -24.46 30.51 5.35
C ALA A 611 -25.73 29.72 5.73
N VAL A 612 -25.63 28.82 6.72
CA VAL A 612 -26.77 28.06 7.24
C VAL A 612 -27.75 28.98 7.96
N ILE A 613 -27.28 29.85 8.86
CA ILE A 613 -28.10 30.82 9.59
C ILE A 613 -28.78 31.77 8.62
N ASN A 614 -28.06 32.37 7.67
CA ASN A 614 -28.65 33.29 6.69
C ASN A 614 -29.77 32.62 5.87
N LYS A 615 -29.68 31.32 5.62
CA LYS A 615 -30.70 30.59 4.87
C LYS A 615 -31.91 30.18 5.73
N ILE A 616 -31.69 29.90 7.01
CA ILE A 616 -32.77 29.66 7.99
C ILE A 616 -33.51 30.98 8.28
N VAL A 617 -32.78 32.07 8.47
CA VAL A 617 -33.30 33.41 8.81
C VAL A 617 -34.01 34.07 7.64
N LYS A 618 -33.56 33.88 6.39
CA LYS A 618 -34.21 34.47 5.20
C LYS A 618 -35.55 33.84 4.81
N GLY A 619 -36.06 32.85 5.54
CA GLY A 619 -37.47 32.46 5.50
C GLY A 619 -38.07 32.24 4.11
N SER A 620 -37.32 31.72 3.13
CA SER A 620 -37.91 31.37 1.84
C SER A 620 -38.75 30.10 2.02
N MET A 621 -40.02 30.30 2.39
CA MET A 621 -41.14 29.53 1.89
C MET A 621 -40.97 29.46 0.36
N PHE A 622 -40.28 28.43 -0.11
CA PHE A 622 -40.06 28.20 -1.53
C PHE A 622 -41.38 27.69 -2.11
N GLU A 623 -42.00 28.54 -2.91
CA GLU A 623 -43.05 28.16 -3.85
C GLU A 623 -42.66 26.90 -4.62
N ARG A 624 -43.68 26.14 -5.03
CA ARG A 624 -43.55 25.05 -6.00
C ARG A 624 -42.88 25.60 -7.27
N VAL A 625 -41.57 25.45 -7.38
CA VAL A 625 -40.88 25.74 -8.65
C VAL A 625 -41.14 24.55 -9.56
N GLY A 626 -42.24 24.68 -10.31
CA GLY A 626 -42.29 24.16 -11.67
C GLY A 626 -41.12 24.73 -12.48
N THR A 627 -40.71 23.96 -13.47
CA THR A 627 -39.70 24.24 -14.49
C THR A 627 -39.26 25.70 -14.68
N SER A 628 -37.93 25.87 -14.75
CA SER A 628 -37.17 27.06 -15.17
C SER A 628 -37.13 28.25 -14.21
N GLU A 629 -36.13 28.29 -13.32
CA GLU A 629 -35.29 29.48 -13.12
C GLU A 629 -34.06 29.14 -12.23
N ARG A 630 -32.86 29.27 -12.81
CA ARG A 630 -31.58 29.07 -12.12
C ARG A 630 -31.14 30.41 -11.50
N LYS A 631 -31.32 30.60 -10.19
CA LYS A 631 -30.70 31.73 -9.47
C LYS A 631 -29.29 31.36 -8.99
N THR A 632 -28.30 32.09 -9.47
CA THR A 632 -26.87 32.05 -9.09
C THR A 632 -26.65 32.75 -7.74
N LEU A 633 -25.83 32.15 -6.86
CA LEU A 633 -25.29 32.82 -5.68
C LEU A 633 -23.93 33.40 -6.06
N GLU A 634 -23.83 34.72 -6.18
CA GLU A 634 -22.57 35.41 -6.42
C GLU A 634 -21.79 35.65 -5.13
N TYR A 635 -20.47 35.46 -5.25
CA TYR A 635 -19.48 35.62 -4.21
C TYR A 635 -19.01 37.09 -4.18
N ASN A 636 -19.54 37.91 -3.27
CA ASN A 636 -19.03 39.26 -3.05
C ASN A 636 -18.17 39.31 -1.78
N CYS A 637 -16.84 39.32 -1.97
CA CYS A 637 -15.87 39.71 -0.96
C CYS A 637 -15.90 41.24 -0.79
N GLY A 638 -16.76 41.74 0.08
CA GLY A 638 -16.58 43.05 0.71
C GLY A 638 -15.99 42.84 2.11
N MET A 639 -14.77 43.34 2.35
CA MET A 639 -14.24 43.51 3.70
C MET A 639 -15.13 44.50 4.46
N GLN A 640 -15.60 44.09 5.64
CA GLN A 640 -15.77 44.95 6.80
C GLN A 640 -15.28 44.20 8.02
#